data_AF-A0A6S6RNX5-F1
#
_entry.id   AF-A0A6S6RNX5-F1
#
_cell.length_a   1.000
_cell.length_b   1.000
_cell.length_c   1.000
_cell.angle_alpha   90.00
_cell.angle_beta   90.00
_cell.angle_gamma   90.00
#
_symmetry.space_group_name_H-M   'P 1'
#
loop_
_entity.id
_entity.type
_entity.pdbx_description
1 polymer ?
#
loop_
_entity_poly.entity_id
_entity_poly.type
_entity_poly.pdbx_seq_one_letter_code
_entity_poly.pdbx_strand_id
1 'polypeptide(L)' 'MKEHNYNHLINIFSICFEKEYRTRLIKGDDEPIYLPAEDKIPYHQIIFARGFYASALHEISH' A
#
# COMPACT_ATOMS: atom_id res chain seq x y z
N MET A 1 -18.39 -13.39 10.71
CA MET A 1 -18.09 -12.04 10.15
C MET A 1 -16.82 -12.14 9.33
N LYS A 2 -16.73 -11.48 8.18
CA LYS A 2 -15.44 -11.38 7.46
C LYS A 2 -14.56 -10.38 8.22
N GLU A 3 -13.36 -10.80 8.59
CA GLU A 3 -12.39 -9.93 9.26
C GLU A 3 -11.75 -8.98 8.24
N HIS A 4 -11.81 -7.68 8.50
CA HIS A 4 -11.21 -6.66 7.63
C HIS A 4 -9.80 -6.32 8.12
N ASN A 5 -8.84 -7.12 7.67
CA ASN A 5 -7.42 -6.92 7.96
C ASN A 5 -6.73 -6.20 6.80
N TYR A 6 -5.97 -5.14 7.09
CA TYR A 6 -5.28 -4.34 6.05
C TYR A 6 -4.30 -5.18 5.22
N ASN A 7 -3.80 -6.30 5.76
CA ASN A 7 -2.96 -7.23 5.01
C ASN A 7 -3.68 -7.82 3.79
N HIS A 8 -5.01 -7.94 3.83
CA HIS A 8 -5.78 -8.33 2.64
C HIS A 8 -5.65 -7.29 1.54
N LEU A 9 -5.67 -5.99 1.87
CA LEU A 9 -5.51 -4.92 0.90
C LEU A 9 -4.10 -4.90 0.33
N ILE A 10 -3.07 -5.12 1.15
CA ILE A 10 -1.68 -5.23 0.67
C ILE A 10 -1.55 -6.35 -0.37
N ASN A 11 -2.09 -7.54 -0.07
CA ASN A 11 -2.02 -8.69 -0.98
C ASN A 11 -2.80 -8.45 -2.28
N ILE A 12 -4.04 -7.93 -2.17
CA ILE A 12 -4.87 -7.64 -3.35
C ILE A 12 -4.21 -6.56 -4.21
N PHE A 13 -3.69 -5.49 -3.58
CA PHE A 13 -3.01 -4.40 -4.28
C PHE A 13 -1.77 -4.90 -5.02
N SER A 14 -0.94 -5.74 -4.38
CA SER A 14 0.23 -6.35 -5.02
C SER A 14 -0.16 -7.15 -6.27
N ILE A 15 -1.21 -7.99 -6.18
CA ILE A 15 -1.72 -8.76 -7.33
C ILE A 15 -2.13 -7.84 -8.48
N CYS A 16 -2.79 -6.73 -8.19
CA CYS A 16 -3.31 -5.82 -9.20
C CYS A 16 -2.23 -4.92 -9.82
N PHE A 17 -1.29 -4.41 -9.03
CA PHE A 17 -0.47 -3.26 -9.44
C PHE A 17 1.04 -3.49 -9.41
N GLU A 18 1.54 -4.52 -8.73
CA GLU A 18 2.99 -4.70 -8.58
C GLU A 18 3.67 -5.03 -9.91
N LYS A 19 3.09 -5.92 -10.70
CA LYS A 19 3.71 -6.37 -11.95
C LYS A 19 3.68 -5.30 -13.04
N GLU A 20 2.55 -4.63 -13.21
CA GLU A 20 2.32 -3.70 -14.32
C GLU A 20 2.82 -2.28 -13.99
N TYR A 21 2.61 -1.82 -12.76
CA TYR A 21 2.91 -0.45 -12.36
C TYR A 21 4.15 -0.36 -11.46
N ARG A 22 4.72 -1.49 -11.03
CA ARG A 22 5.82 -1.55 -10.06
C ARG A 22 5.47 -0.79 -8.78
N THR A 23 4.23 -0.89 -8.31
CA THR A 23 3.76 -0.18 -7.11
C THR A 23 3.35 -1.18 -6.03
N ARG A 24 3.75 -0.90 -4.79
CA ARG A 24 3.36 -1.69 -3.61
C ARG A 24 2.67 -0.82 -2.57
N LEU A 25 1.71 -1.41 -1.87
CA LEU A 25 1.05 -0.82 -0.72
C LEU A 25 1.79 -1.23 0.56
N ILE A 26 2.24 -0.26 1.35
CA ILE A 26 3.09 -0.48 2.52
C ILE A 26 2.41 0.13 3.75
N LYS A 27 2.42 -0.61 4.87
CA LYS A 27 1.97 -0.07 6.16
C LYS A 27 3.05 0.87 6.70
N GLY A 28 2.71 2.14 6.85
CA GLY A 28 3.51 3.13 7.57
C GLY A 28 3.09 3.29 9.03
N ASP A 29 3.75 4.22 9.70
CA ASP A 29 3.48 4.57 11.09
C ASP A 29 2.44 5.69 11.17
N ASP A 30 2.84 6.94 10.95
CA ASP A 30 1.97 8.10 11.24
C ASP A 30 1.51 8.89 10.01
N GLU A 31 2.30 8.97 8.93
CA GLU A 31 1.98 9.82 7.77
C GLU A 31 1.81 9.00 6.49
N PRO A 32 0.83 9.34 5.63
CA PRO A 32 0.73 8.79 4.29
C PRO A 32 1.77 9.43 3.37
N ILE A 33 2.48 8.61 2.58
CA ILE A 33 3.59 9.07 1.74
C ILE A 33 3.65 8.25 0.45
N TYR A 34 3.85 8.92 -0.68
CA TYR A 34 4.26 8.27 -1.92
C TYR A 34 5.78 8.37 -2.10
N LEU A 35 6.46 7.23 -2.21
CA LEU A 35 7.88 7.18 -2.55
C LEU A 35 8.06 6.57 -3.95
N PRO A 36 8.72 7.25 -4.89
CA PRO A 36 9.01 6.68 -6.19
C PRO A 36 10.05 5.55 -6.07
N ALA A 37 10.09 4.67 -7.06
CA ALA A 37 11.13 3.66 -7.16
C ALA A 37 12.52 4.30 -7.25
N GLU A 38 13.50 3.69 -6.58
CA GLU A 38 14.90 4.10 -6.57
C GLU A 38 15.84 2.88 -6.64
N ASP A 39 17.15 3.10 -6.71
CA ASP A 39 18.14 2.03 -6.91
C ASP A 39 18.08 0.94 -5.83
N LYS A 40 17.79 1.31 -4.58
CA LYS A 40 17.69 0.36 -3.46
C LYS A 40 16.32 -0.29 -3.36
N ILE A 41 15.28 0.39 -3.84
CA ILE A 41 13.89 -0.05 -3.75
C ILE A 41 13.28 0.08 -5.15
N PRO A 42 13.36 -0.96 -6.01
CA PRO A 42 13.02 -0.88 -7.43
C PRO A 42 11.50 -0.91 -7.70
N TYR A 43 10.70 -0.36 -6.78
CA TYR A 43 9.24 -0.23 -6.87
C TYR A 43 8.77 1.04 -6.14
N HIS A 44 7.71 1.64 -6.67
CA HIS A 44 6.98 2.73 -6.06
C HIS A 44 6.25 2.24 -4.80
N GLN A 45 6.13 3.10 -3.80
CA GLN A 45 5.52 2.76 -2.52
C GLN A 45 4.41 3.75 -2.22
N ILE A 46 3.21 3.21 -1.97
CA ILE A 46 2.10 3.93 -1.36
C ILE A 46 2.09 3.53 0.10
N ILE A 47 2.47 4.45 0.98
CA ILE A 47 2.54 4.22 2.42
C ILE A 47 1.25 4.76 3.05
N PHE A 48 0.51 3.93 3.77
CA PHE A 48 -0.70 4.34 4.51
C PHE A 48 -0.47 4.36 6.02
N ALA A 49 -1.18 5.24 6.73
CA ALA A 49 -0.97 5.46 8.15
C ALA A 49 -1.65 4.41 9.06
N ARG A 50 -1.03 4.16 10.22
CA ARG A 50 -1.63 3.54 11.42
C ARG A 50 -2.24 2.14 11.28
N GLY A 51 -1.89 1.36 10.24
CA GLY A 51 -2.30 -0.05 10.17
C GLY A 51 -3.82 -0.26 10.14
N PHE A 52 -4.59 0.71 9.67
CA PHE A 52 -6.04 0.61 9.58
C PHE A 52 -6.49 0.26 8.17
N TYR A 53 -7.47 -0.63 8.06
CA TYR A 53 -8.07 -1.03 6.78
C TYR A 53 -8.62 0.18 6.01
N ALA A 54 -9.29 1.10 6.70
CA ALA A 54 -9.84 2.31 6.12
C ALA A 54 -8.74 3.29 5.64
N SER A 55 -7.61 3.38 6.35
CA SER A 55 -6.49 4.22 5.91
C SER A 55 -5.85 3.67 4.64
N ALA A 56 -5.63 2.35 4.57
CA ALA A 56 -5.16 1.70 3.35
C ALA A 56 -6.10 1.96 2.16
N LEU A 57 -7.42 1.86 2.34
CA LEU A 57 -8.38 2.18 1.28
C LEU A 57 -8.35 3.64 0.86
N HIS A 58 -8.19 4.57 1.81
CA HIS A 58 -8.11 6.00 1.53
C HIS A 58 -6.92 6.30 0.61
N GLU A 59 -5.74 5.77 0.93
CA GLU A 59 -4.53 6.00 0.14
C GLU A 59 -4.52 5.27 -1.20
N ILE A 60 -5.19 4.12 -1.34
CA ILE A 60 -5.37 3.47 -2.65
C ILE A 60 -6.24 4.34 -3.58
N SER A 61 -7.16 5.13 -3.00
CA SER A 61 -8.14 5.90 -3.76
C SER A 61 -7.64 7.27 -4.22
N HIS A 62 -6.61 7.80 -3.56
CA HIS A 62 -5.89 9.01 -4.00
C HIS A 62 -5.05 8.70 -5.24
#